data_AF-A0A497R008-F1
#
_entry.id   AF-A0A497R008-F1
#
_cell.length_a   1.000
_cell.length_b   1.000
_cell.length_c   1.000
_cell.angle_alpha   90.00
_cell.angle_beta   90.00
_cell.angle_gamma   90.00
#
_symmetry.space_group_name_H-M   'P 1'
#
loop_
_entity.id
_entity.type
_entity.pdbx_description
1 polymer ?
#
loop_
_entity_poly.entity_id
_entity_poly.type
_entity_poly.pdbx_seq_one_letter_code
_entity_poly.pdbx_strand_id
1 'polypeptide(L)'
;MPKPTGPSDPNTVALIRDLRKKGAADKKHSFWTVLSKKLAKPRRQRPVVNLSKISRYAKSDELVVIPGKVLASGEIKGSYTIAALNFSEVAEAKIVKAGGKVLSLQELLKLPASELQKIRILA
;
A
#
# COMPACT_ATOMS: atom_id res chain seq x y z
N MET A 1 30.13 9.55 0.68
CA MET A 1 28.68 9.41 0.42
C MET A 1 27.92 9.72 1.72
N PRO A 2 26.92 10.60 1.71
CA PRO A 2 26.09 10.83 2.90
C PRO A 2 25.26 9.59 3.22
N LYS A 3 25.19 9.23 4.51
CA LYS A 3 24.32 8.15 5.00
C LYS A 3 22.86 8.55 4.76
N PRO A 4 21.97 7.64 4.32
CA PRO A 4 20.56 7.97 4.13
C PRO A 4 19.93 8.37 5.48
N THR A 5 19.37 9.58 5.54
CA THR A 5 18.77 10.18 6.75
C THR A 5 17.51 9.45 7.25
N GLY A 6 17.03 8.46 6.52
CA GLY A 6 15.78 7.76 6.81
C GLY A 6 14.54 8.65 6.62
N PRO A 7 13.34 8.13 6.90
CA PRO A 7 12.12 8.92 6.86
C PRO A 7 12.09 9.92 8.04
N SER A 8 11.82 11.18 7.75
CA SER A 8 11.65 12.22 8.78
C SER A 8 10.27 12.18 9.46
N ASP A 9 9.26 11.62 8.77
CA ASP A 9 7.87 11.58 9.26
C ASP A 9 7.69 10.56 10.40
N PRO A 10 7.34 10.99 11.63
CA PRO A 10 7.17 10.10 12.79
C PRO A 10 6.14 9.00 12.54
N ASN A 11 5.04 9.32 11.86
CA ASN A 11 3.98 8.37 11.50
C ASN A 11 4.49 7.27 10.58
N THR A 12 5.37 7.61 9.63
CA THR A 12 5.96 6.62 8.72
C THR A 12 6.94 5.73 9.47
N VAL A 13 7.72 6.29 10.40
CA VAL A 13 8.66 5.54 11.24
C VAL A 13 7.92 4.54 12.13
N ALA A 14 6.84 4.98 12.80
CA ALA A 14 5.99 4.12 13.60
C ALA A 14 5.39 2.98 12.75
N LEU A 15 4.83 3.32 11.59
CA LEU A 15 4.24 2.34 10.67
C LEU A 15 5.26 1.30 10.19
N ILE A 16 6.49 1.71 9.86
CA ILE A 16 7.57 0.78 9.49
C ILE A 16 7.91 -0.16 10.66
N ARG A 17 7.94 0.36 11.89
CA ARG A 17 8.22 -0.45 13.08
C ARG A 17 7.12 -1.48 13.31
N ASP A 18 5.86 -1.09 13.16
CA ASP A 18 4.72 -1.99 13.34
C ASP A 18 4.66 -3.07 12.26
N LEU A 19 4.92 -2.69 11.00
CA LEU A 19 5.05 -3.65 9.90
C LEU A 19 6.18 -4.65 10.11
N ARG A 20 7.33 -4.20 10.65
CA ARG A 20 8.45 -5.09 11.00
C ARG A 20 8.09 -6.05 12.12
N LYS A 21 7.41 -5.57 13.17
CA LYS A 21 6.93 -6.42 14.26
C LYS A 21 5.96 -7.48 13.76
N LYS A 22 4.98 -7.07 12.94
CA LYS A 22 3.99 -7.98 12.36
C LYS A 22 4.63 -9.00 11.41
N GLY A 23 5.58 -8.58 10.57
CA GLY A 23 6.35 -9.50 9.72
C GLY A 23 7.25 -10.48 10.50
N ALA A 24 7.71 -10.12 11.70
CA ALA A 24 8.47 -11.01 12.57
C ALA A 24 7.58 -12.02 13.30
N ALA A 25 6.36 -11.63 13.67
CA ALA A 25 5.36 -12.50 14.28
C ALA A 25 4.76 -13.48 13.25
N ASP A 26 4.38 -12.95 12.08
CA ASP A 26 3.83 -13.71 10.96
C ASP A 26 4.95 -14.22 10.03
N LYS A 27 5.77 -15.17 10.53
CA LYS A 27 6.87 -15.80 9.76
C LYS A 27 6.44 -16.40 8.41
N LYS A 28 5.14 -16.66 8.22
CA LYS A 28 4.56 -17.20 6.97
C LYS A 28 4.47 -16.18 5.83
N HIS A 29 4.44 -14.88 6.12
CA HIS A 29 4.17 -13.86 5.10
C HIS A 29 5.35 -12.91 4.88
N SER A 30 6.23 -13.26 3.94
CA SER A 30 7.33 -12.41 3.45
C SER A 30 6.85 -11.03 2.94
N PHE A 31 5.55 -10.89 2.68
CA PHE A 31 4.89 -9.64 2.29
C PHE A 31 5.23 -8.45 3.20
N TRP A 32 5.09 -8.61 4.53
CA TRP A 32 5.32 -7.52 5.49
C TRP A 32 6.76 -7.02 5.49
N THR A 33 7.71 -7.96 5.37
CA THR A 33 9.14 -7.67 5.23
C THR A 33 9.43 -6.92 3.92
N VAL A 34 8.79 -7.30 2.81
CA VAL A 34 8.93 -6.60 1.52
C VAL A 34 8.31 -5.20 1.59
N LEU A 35 7.13 -5.06 2.19
CA LEU A 35 6.43 -3.78 2.33
C LEU A 35 7.24 -2.79 3.17
N SER A 36 7.72 -3.23 4.33
CA SER A 36 8.56 -2.40 5.22
C SER A 36 9.87 -1.97 4.56
N LYS A 37 10.53 -2.86 3.79
CA LYS A 37 11.71 -2.52 2.99
C LYS A 37 11.41 -1.46 1.92
N LYS A 38 10.27 -1.55 1.22
CA LYS A 38 9.86 -0.55 0.23
C LYS A 38 9.56 0.80 0.86
N LEU A 39 8.92 0.83 2.03
CA LEU A 39 8.62 2.06 2.78
C LEU A 39 9.87 2.70 3.39
N ALA A 40 10.85 1.89 3.77
CA ALA A 40 12.15 2.37 4.26
C ALA A 40 13.00 3.04 3.17
N LYS A 41 12.65 2.90 1.88
CA LYS A 41 13.34 3.60 0.80
C LYS A 41 13.13 5.12 0.89
N PRO A 42 14.10 5.91 0.38
CA PRO A 42 13.95 7.36 0.27
C PRO A 42 12.67 7.74 -0.46
N ARG A 43 12.04 8.86 -0.08
CA ARG A 43 10.75 9.31 -0.63
C ARG A 43 10.72 9.34 -2.17
N ARG A 44 11.83 9.76 -2.81
CA ARG A 44 11.99 9.79 -4.28
C ARG A 44 11.99 8.42 -4.97
N GLN A 45 12.27 7.34 -4.24
CA GLN A 45 12.25 5.97 -4.75
C GLN A 45 10.99 5.19 -4.34
N ARG A 46 10.08 5.84 -3.60
CA ARG A 46 8.80 5.21 -3.26
C ARG A 46 7.91 5.21 -4.50
N PRO A 47 7.16 4.13 -4.73
CA PRO A 47 6.32 4.02 -5.91
C PRO A 47 5.18 5.05 -5.88
N VAL A 48 4.91 5.61 -7.04
CA VAL A 48 3.74 6.43 -7.31
C VAL A 48 2.91 5.70 -8.34
N VAL A 49 1.68 5.33 -7.97
CA VAL A 49 0.84 4.45 -8.78
C VAL A 49 -0.41 5.21 -9.22
N ASN A 50 -0.72 5.12 -10.50
CA ASN A 50 -1.92 5.70 -11.10
C ASN A 50 -3.06 4.67 -11.13
N LEU A 51 -4.31 5.14 -11.10
CA LEU A 51 -5.50 4.28 -11.21
C LEU A 51 -5.47 3.38 -12.46
N SER A 52 -4.97 3.90 -13.58
CA SER A 52 -4.78 3.12 -14.81
C SER A 52 -3.86 1.90 -14.64
N LYS A 53 -2.79 2.03 -13.84
CA LYS A 53 -1.89 0.92 -13.52
C LYS A 53 -2.59 -0.10 -12.63
N ILE A 54 -3.39 0.35 -11.66
CA ILE A 54 -4.17 -0.54 -10.79
C ILE A 54 -5.16 -1.35 -11.64
N SER A 55 -5.94 -0.70 -12.49
CA SER A 55 -6.94 -1.37 -13.32
C SER A 55 -6.35 -2.41 -14.29
N ARG A 56 -5.08 -2.28 -14.69
CA ARG A 56 -4.41 -3.23 -15.59
C ARG A 56 -3.91 -4.49 -14.87
N TYR A 57 -3.54 -4.38 -13.59
CA TYR A 57 -2.85 -5.45 -12.85
C TYR A 57 -3.66 -6.03 -11.70
N ALA A 58 -4.67 -5.31 -11.22
CA ALA A 58 -5.57 -5.76 -10.18
C ALA A 58 -6.58 -6.74 -10.79
N LYS A 59 -6.71 -7.92 -10.17
CA LYS A 59 -7.80 -8.85 -10.47
C LYS A 59 -8.93 -8.64 -9.45
N SER A 60 -10.13 -9.04 -9.84
CA SER A 60 -11.30 -9.03 -8.97
C SER A 60 -11.02 -9.84 -7.69
N ASP A 61 -11.51 -9.34 -6.56
CA ASP A 61 -11.35 -9.94 -5.22
C ASP A 61 -9.91 -10.05 -4.69
N GLU A 62 -8.98 -9.23 -5.20
CA GLU A 62 -7.62 -9.13 -4.67
C GLU A 62 -7.42 -7.85 -3.82
N LEU A 63 -6.57 -7.96 -2.80
CA LEU A 63 -6.11 -6.84 -1.99
C LEU A 63 -4.84 -6.25 -2.62
N VAL A 64 -4.96 -5.05 -3.18
CA VAL A 64 -3.84 -4.35 -3.82
C VAL A 64 -3.16 -3.47 -2.80
N VAL A 65 -1.86 -3.70 -2.55
CA VAL A 65 -1.09 -2.90 -1.60
C VAL A 65 -0.03 -2.09 -2.30
N ILE A 66 -0.01 -0.79 -2.01
CA ILE A 66 0.89 0.19 -2.63
C ILE A 66 1.72 0.86 -1.52
N PRO A 67 3.03 0.60 -1.44
CA PRO A 67 3.91 1.17 -0.41
C PRO A 67 4.33 2.60 -0.76
N GLY A 68 3.37 3.44 -1.14
CA GLY A 68 3.60 4.78 -1.67
C GLY A 68 2.30 5.55 -1.90
N LYS A 69 2.32 6.50 -2.85
CA LYS A 69 1.20 7.40 -3.13
C LYS A 69 0.39 6.92 -4.32
N VAL A 70 -0.94 6.98 -4.21
CA VAL A 70 -1.87 6.73 -5.32
C VAL A 70 -2.40 8.04 -5.89
N LEU A 71 -2.38 8.15 -7.21
CA LEU A 71 -2.85 9.31 -7.95
C LEU A 71 -4.03 8.96 -8.87
N ALA A 72 -4.86 9.96 -9.14
CA ALA A 72 -6.14 9.82 -9.83
C ALA A 72 -6.06 9.76 -11.37
N SER A 73 -4.88 9.46 -11.94
CA SER A 73 -4.70 9.45 -13.39
C SER A 73 -5.26 8.19 -14.03
N GLY A 74 -6.14 8.38 -15.00
CA GLY A 74 -6.89 7.32 -15.69
C GLY A 74 -8.22 6.94 -15.03
N GLU A 75 -8.75 5.82 -15.51
CA GLU A 75 -10.00 5.22 -15.06
C GLU A 75 -9.72 3.94 -14.29
N ILE A 76 -10.61 3.64 -13.34
CA ILE A 76 -10.61 2.39 -12.60
C ILE A 76 -11.77 1.55 -13.12
N LYS A 77 -11.48 0.37 -13.68
CA LYS A 77 -12.50 -0.55 -14.22
C LYS A 77 -12.67 -1.72 -13.25
N GLY A 78 -13.49 -1.51 -12.23
CA GLY A 78 -13.85 -2.55 -11.27
C GLY A 78 -13.76 -2.11 -9.81
N SER A 79 -14.37 -2.92 -8.95
CA SER A 79 -14.30 -2.79 -7.50
C SER A 79 -13.09 -3.54 -6.96
N TYR A 80 -12.10 -2.81 -6.46
CA TYR A 80 -10.91 -3.38 -5.83
C TYR A 80 -10.77 -2.85 -4.41
N THR A 81 -10.17 -3.66 -3.53
CA THR A 81 -9.73 -3.20 -2.23
C THR A 81 -8.28 -2.74 -2.35
N ILE A 82 -8.04 -1.45 -2.16
CA ILE A 82 -6.72 -0.84 -2.35
C ILE A 82 -6.24 -0.28 -1.02
N ALA A 83 -5.06 -0.72 -0.58
CA ALA A 83 -4.38 -0.20 0.58
C ALA A 83 -3.12 0.57 0.19
N ALA A 84 -2.99 1.82 0.61
CA ALA A 84 -1.80 2.62 0.32
C ALA A 84 -1.36 3.47 1.51
N LEU A 85 -0.14 4.02 1.41
CA LEU A 85 0.36 4.95 2.42
C LEU A 85 -0.39 6.28 2.37
N ASN A 86 -0.60 6.81 1.17
CA ASN A 86 -1.39 8.02 0.94
C ASN A 86 -2.16 7.90 -0.38
N PHE A 87 -3.36 8.47 -0.41
CA PHE A 87 -4.12 8.68 -1.62
C PHE A 87 -4.23 10.18 -1.92
N SER A 88 -4.51 10.50 -3.18
CA SER A 88 -5.01 11.84 -3.53
C SER A 88 -6.52 11.86 -3.31
N GLU A 89 -7.06 12.97 -2.84
CA GLU A 89 -8.52 13.15 -2.63
C GLU A 89 -9.34 12.74 -3.87
N VAL A 90 -8.88 13.16 -5.06
CA VAL A 90 -9.51 12.80 -6.33
C VAL A 90 -9.42 11.29 -6.61
N ALA A 91 -8.36 10.63 -6.16
CA ALA A 91 -8.19 9.19 -6.34
C ALA A 91 -9.13 8.41 -5.43
N GLU A 92 -9.26 8.82 -4.15
CA GLU A 92 -10.21 8.22 -3.22
C GLU A 92 -11.64 8.34 -3.74
N ALA A 93 -12.03 9.55 -4.18
CA ALA A 93 -13.36 9.79 -4.73
C ALA A 93 -13.65 8.89 -5.95
N LYS A 94 -12.67 8.69 -6.85
CA LYS A 94 -12.84 7.80 -8.00
C LYS A 94 -12.94 6.32 -7.59
N ILE A 95 -12.16 5.88 -6.61
CA ILE A 95 -12.19 4.49 -6.13
C ILE A 95 -13.55 4.20 -5.47
N VAL A 96 -14.03 5.09 -4.61
CA VAL A 96 -15.33 4.95 -3.94
C VAL A 96 -16.47 4.97 -4.96
N LYS A 97 -16.42 5.87 -5.95
CA LYS A 97 -17.40 5.92 -7.05
C LYS A 97 -17.45 4.63 -7.87
N ALA A 98 -16.34 3.93 -8.00
CA ALA A 98 -16.27 2.65 -8.69
C ALA A 98 -16.69 1.45 -7.82
N GLY A 99 -17.16 1.69 -6.59
CA GLY A 99 -17.53 0.63 -5.65
C GLY A 99 -16.34 -0.09 -5.03
N GLY A 100 -15.14 0.47 -5.13
CA GLY A 100 -13.94 -0.04 -4.48
C GLY A 100 -13.84 0.38 -3.01
N LYS A 101 -13.01 -0.33 -2.25
CA LYS A 101 -12.70 0.00 -0.86
C LYS A 101 -11.29 0.60 -0.77
N VAL A 102 -11.18 1.73 -0.11
CA VAL A 102 -9.89 2.38 0.21
C VAL A 102 -9.53 2.00 1.64
N LEU A 103 -8.31 1.54 1.85
CA LEU A 103 -7.78 1.20 3.16
C LEU A 103 -6.46 1.94 3.41
N SER A 104 -6.23 2.33 4.65
CA SER A 104 -4.91 2.80 5.07
C SER A 104 -4.00 1.60 5.40
N LEU A 105 -2.68 1.79 5.32
CA LEU A 105 -1.74 0.77 5.79
C LEU A 105 -1.91 0.43 7.28
N GLN A 106 -2.45 1.36 8.07
CA GLN A 106 -2.77 1.13 9.49
C GLN A 106 -3.99 0.22 9.65
N GLU A 107 -5.02 0.40 8.84
CA GLU A 107 -6.18 -0.51 8.82
C GLU A 107 -5.80 -1.89 8.31
N LEU A 108 -4.91 -1.96 7.31
CA LEU A 108 -4.38 -3.21 6.80
C LEU A 108 -3.59 -3.99 7.87
N LEU A 109 -2.97 -3.31 8.84
CA LEU A 109 -2.37 -3.95 10.01
C LEU A 109 -3.40 -4.51 10.99
N LYS A 110 -4.63 -3.99 11.05
CA LYS A 110 -5.69 -4.45 11.95
C LYS A 110 -6.56 -5.55 11.34
N LEU A 111 -6.57 -5.68 10.01
CA LEU A 111 -7.35 -6.69 9.32
C LEU A 111 -6.88 -8.13 9.65
N PRO A 112 -7.83 -9.09 9.73
CA PRO A 112 -7.53 -10.49 10.01
C PRO A 112 -6.79 -11.16 8.85
N ALA A 113 -5.98 -12.17 9.16
CA ALA A 113 -5.10 -12.86 8.20
C ALA A 113 -5.84 -13.55 7.03
N SER A 114 -7.16 -13.74 7.15
CA SER A 114 -8.01 -14.38 6.14
C SER A 114 -8.06 -13.61 4.81
N GLU A 115 -8.00 -12.27 4.86
CA GLU A 115 -8.01 -11.42 3.65
C GLU A 115 -6.62 -11.29 3.01
N LEU A 116 -5.57 -11.74 3.70
CA LEU A 116 -4.18 -11.68 3.23
C LEU A 116 -3.82 -12.79 2.23
N GLN A 117 -4.76 -13.67 1.89
CA GLN A 117 -4.50 -14.81 0.99
C GLN A 117 -4.27 -14.39 -0.47
N LYS A 118 -4.83 -13.25 -0.91
CA LYS A 118 -4.71 -12.73 -2.29
C LYS A 118 -4.13 -11.32 -2.30
N ILE A 119 -2.89 -11.17 -1.85
CA ILE A 119 -2.21 -9.86 -1.85
C ILE A 119 -1.39 -9.68 -3.12
N ARG A 120 -1.51 -8.52 -3.74
CA ARG A 120 -0.59 -8.06 -4.79
C ARG A 120 0.06 -6.74 -4.41
N ILE A 121 1.39 -6.73 -4.37
CA ILE A 121 2.15 -5.49 -4.18
C ILE A 121 2.35 -4.84 -5.54
N LEU A 122 1.78 -3.64 -5.72
CA LEU A 122 2.11 -2.78 -6.85
C LEU A 122 3.15 -1.74 -6.39
N ALA A 123 4.29 -1.72 -7.08
CA ALA A 123 5.29 -0.67 -6.98
C ALA A 123 5.71 -0.25 -8.39
#